data_AF-A0A938N1U3-F1
#
_entry.id   AF-A0A938N1U3-F1
#
_cell.length_a   1.000
_cell.length_b   1.000
_cell.length_c   1.000
_cell.angle_alpha   90.00
_cell.angle_beta   90.00
_cell.angle_gamma   90.00
#
_symmetry.space_group_name_H-M   'P 1'
#
loop_
_entity.id
_entity.type
_entity.pdbx_description
1 polymer ?
#
loop_
_entity_poly.entity_id
_entity_poly.type
_entity_poly.pdbx_seq_one_letter_code
_entity_poly.pdbx_strand_id
1 'polypeptide(L)' 'MSVGEWMSSRWFQFVHQNNLVYNCCWEDPRLDRIALDLGPDDTVMVITSAGCNALDYALVGPQR' A
#
# COMPACT_ATOMS: atom_id res chain seq x y z
N MET A 1 -25.73 -19.37 -8.48
CA MET A 1 -25.24 -18.15 -9.15
C MET A 1 -26.39 -17.56 -9.94
N SER A 2 -26.73 -16.31 -9.64
CA SER A 2 -27.75 -15.57 -10.36
C SER A 2 -27.30 -15.31 -11.80
N VAL A 3 -28.24 -15.24 -12.76
CA VAL A 3 -27.94 -14.86 -14.16
C VAL A 3 -27.22 -13.52 -14.23
N GLY A 4 -27.55 -12.59 -13.32
CA GLY A 4 -26.89 -11.29 -13.24
C GLY A 4 -25.41 -11.36 -12.83
N GLU A 5 -25.05 -12.27 -11.91
CA GLU A 5 -23.67 -12.47 -11.47
C GLU A 5 -22.81 -13.07 -12.60
N TRP A 6 -23.39 -14.00 -13.36
CA TRP A 6 -22.73 -14.61 -14.51
C TRP A 6 -22.43 -13.59 -15.61
N MET A 7 -23.40 -12.73 -15.93
CA MET A 7 -23.20 -11.65 -16.91
C MET A 7 -22.13 -10.64 -16.46
N SER A 8 -22.17 -10.21 -15.20
CA SER A 8 -21.20 -9.28 -14.62
C SER A 8 -19.77 -9.84 -14.70
N SER A 9 -19.60 -11.11 -14.33
CA SER A 9 -18.30 -11.78 -14.32
C SER A 9 -17.72 -11.92 -15.73
N ARG A 10 -18.57 -12.23 -16.73
CA ARG A 10 -18.14 -12.35 -18.15
C ARG A 10 -17.69 -11.01 -18.72
N TRP A 11 -18.39 -9.94 -18.37
CA TRP A 11 -18.04 -8.58 -18.78
C TRP A 11 -16.75 -8.09 -18.13
N PHE A 12 -16.62 -8.28 -16.80
CA PHE A 12 -15.40 -7.95 -16.07
C PHE A 12 -14.20 -8.68 -16.67
N GLN A 13 -14.34 -9.99 -16.94
CA GLN A 13 -13.28 -10.77 -17.55
C GLN A 13 -12.93 -10.22 -18.93
N PHE A 14 -13.89 -9.99 -19.82
CA PHE A 14 -13.66 -9.45 -21.16
C PHE A 14 -12.85 -8.13 -21.16
N VAL A 15 -13.19 -7.20 -20.27
CA VAL A 15 -12.50 -5.89 -20.15
C VAL A 15 -11.07 -6.04 -19.60
N HIS A 16 -10.83 -7.01 -18.71
CA HIS A 16 -9.55 -7.14 -17.99
C HIS A 16 -8.66 -8.29 -18.48
N GLN A 17 -9.01 -9.01 -19.56
CA GLN A 17 -8.30 -10.25 -19.96
C GLN A 17 -6.78 -10.11 -20.14
N ASN A 18 -6.30 -8.95 -20.58
CA ASN A 18 -4.87 -8.69 -20.81
C ASN A 18 -4.27 -7.67 -19.83
N ASN A 19 -5.02 -7.28 -18.80
CA ASN A 19 -4.61 -6.27 -17.84
C ASN A 19 -4.36 -6.91 -16.48
N LEU A 20 -3.17 -6.69 -15.92
CA LEU A 20 -2.91 -7.00 -14.52
C LEU A 20 -3.60 -5.94 -13.67
N VAL A 21 -4.69 -6.31 -13.01
CA VAL A 21 -5.31 -5.45 -11.98
C VAL A 21 -4.52 -5.63 -10.70
N TYR A 22 -3.49 -4.81 -10.53
CA TYR A 22 -2.74 -4.73 -9.29
C TYR A 22 -3.30 -3.60 -8.44
N ASN A 23 -3.88 -3.95 -7.29
CA ASN A 23 -4.25 -2.95 -6.30
C ASN A 23 -2.96 -2.42 -5.67
N CYS A 24 -2.52 -1.24 -6.12
CA CYS A 24 -1.55 -0.47 -5.38
C CYS A 24 -2.23 0.13 -4.14
N CYS A 25 -2.12 -0.55 -3.00
CA CYS A 25 -2.26 0.12 -1.71
C CYS A 25 -1.02 1.02 -1.58
N TRP A 26 -1.22 2.33 -1.74
CA TRP A 26 -0.15 3.31 -1.60
C TRP A 26 -0.45 4.19 -0.39
N GLU A 27 0.35 4.06 0.65
CA GLU A 27 0.42 5.05 1.73
C GLU A 27 1.26 6.25 1.28
N ASP A 28 0.77 7.47 1.53
CA ASP A 28 1.51 8.71 1.27
C ASP A 28 2.52 8.94 2.40
N PRO A 29 3.84 8.85 2.15
CA PRO A 29 4.86 8.99 3.19
C PRO A 29 4.82 10.36 3.88
N ARG A 30 4.27 11.39 3.21
CA ARG A 30 4.14 12.73 3.81
C ARG A 30 3.11 12.73 4.93
N LEU A 31 2.04 11.94 4.78
CA LEU A 31 1.02 11.81 5.82
C LEU A 31 1.57 11.02 7.01
N ASP A 32 2.34 9.96 6.75
CA ASP A 32 2.98 9.18 7.81
C ASP A 32 3.94 10.04 8.64
N ARG A 33 4.72 10.91 7.99
CA ARG A 33 5.62 11.85 8.70
C ARG A 33 4.87 12.84 9.59
N ILE A 34 3.72 13.34 9.15
CA ILE A 34 2.88 14.24 9.97
C ILE A 34 2.25 13.47 11.13
N ALA A 35 1.77 12.25 10.86
CA ALA A 35 1.03 11.45 11.84
C ALA A 35 1.94 10.86 12.92
N LEU A 36 3.14 10.42 12.55
CA LEU A 36 4.08 9.76 13.44
C LEU A 36 5.06 10.72 14.11
N ASP A 37 5.35 11.88 13.49
CA ASP A 37 6.25 12.93 13.99
C ASP A 37 7.58 12.38 14.55
N LEU A 38 8.17 11.42 13.84
CA LEU A 38 9.36 10.70 14.26
C LEU A 38 10.58 11.62 14.37
N GLY A 39 11.33 11.46 15.45
CA GLY A 39 12.57 12.18 15.74
C GLY A 39 13.71 11.27 16.20
N PRO A 40 14.88 11.85 16.50
CA PRO A 40 16.12 11.10 16.75
C PRO A 40 16.13 10.26 18.04
N ASP A 41 15.18 10.51 18.95
CA ASP A 41 15.04 9.77 20.21
C ASP A 41 14.07 8.58 20.07
N ASP A 42 13.41 8.42 18.93
CA ASP A 42 12.42 7.36 18.71
C ASP A 42 13.06 6.06 18.22
N THR A 43 12.58 4.93 18.72
CA THR A 43 12.90 3.60 18.19
C THR A 43 11.73 3.09 17.34
N VAL A 44 11.99 2.73 16.07
CA VAL A 44 10.94 2.37 15.10
C VAL A 44 11.01 0.89 14.73
N MET A 45 9.88 0.19 14.87
CA MET A 45 9.68 -1.18 14.36
C MET A 45 8.57 -1.16 13.31
N VAL A 46 8.85 -1.71 12.12
CA VAL A 46 7.91 -1.69 10.99
C VAL A 46 7.60 -3.12 10.53
N ILE A 47 6.32 -3.46 10.42
CA ILE A 47 5.85 -4.64 9.69
C ILE A 47 5.51 -4.16 8.28
N THR A 48 6.23 -4.63 7.27
CA THR A 48 6.11 -4.15 5.90
C THR A 48 6.35 -5.30 4.92
N SER A 49 5.77 -5.18 3.73
CA SER A 49 5.92 -6.17 2.66
C SER A 49 7.21 -5.94 1.88
N ALA A 50 7.33 -4.79 1.20
CA ALA A 50 8.45 -4.43 0.36
C ALA A 50 9.49 -3.52 1.05
N GLY A 51 9.15 -2.96 2.22
CA GLY A 51 10.11 -2.15 3.01
C GLY A 51 10.20 -0.67 2.65
N CYS A 52 9.41 -0.17 1.69
CA CYS A 52 9.45 1.24 1.29
C CYS A 52 9.13 2.20 2.45
N ASN A 53 8.16 1.85 3.32
CA ASN A 53 7.81 2.65 4.50
C ASN A 53 8.97 2.69 5.49
N ALA A 54 9.62 1.55 5.74
CA ALA A 54 10.77 1.48 6.64
C ALA A 54 11.94 2.32 6.13
N LEU A 55 12.18 2.34 4.82
CA LEU A 55 13.18 3.22 4.23
C LEU A 55 12.80 4.69 4.38
N ASP A 56 11.53 5.06 4.14
CA ASP A 56 11.08 6.45 4.32
C ASP A 56 11.24 6.91 5.78
N TYR A 57 10.88 6.06 6.75
CA TYR A 57 11.03 6.36 8.18
C TYR A 57 12.49 6.41 8.60
N ALA A 58 13.39 5.66 7.96
CA ALA A 58 14.82 5.78 8.24
C ALA A 58 15.38 7.15 7.80
N LEU A 59 14.79 7.79 6.77
CA LEU A 59 15.24 9.09 6.28
C LEU A 59 14.94 10.26 7.23
N VAL A 60 13.99 10.10 8.17
CA VAL A 60 13.73 11.10 9.21
C VAL A 60 14.68 10.98 10.41
N GLY A 61 15.59 10.00 10.38
CA GLY A 61 16.69 9.86 11.33
C GLY A 61 16.30 9.45 12.75
N PRO A 62 15.43 8.43 12.95
CA PRO A 62 15.17 7.88 14.27
C PRO A 62 16.42 7.20 14.86
N GLN A 63 16.33 6.79 16.13
CA GLN A 63 17.42 6.11 16.83
C GLN A 63 17.89 4.88 16.03
N ARG A 64 19.22 4.71 15.94
CA ARG A 64 19.87 3.62 15.19
C ARG A 64 19.89 2.30 15.95
#